data_AF-A0A930MBC1-F1
#
_entry.id   AF-A0A930MBC1-F1
#
_cell.length_a   1.000
_cell.length_b   1.000
_cell.length_c   1.000
_cell.angle_alpha   90.00
_cell.angle_beta   90.00
_cell.angle_gamma   90.00
#
_symmetry.space_group_name_H-M   'P 1'
#
loop_
_entity.id
_entity.type
_entity.pdbx_description
1 polymer ?
#
loop_
_entity_poly.entity_id
_entity_poly.type
_entity_poly.pdbx_seq_one_letter_code
_entity_poly.pdbx_strand_id
1 'polypeptide(L)'
;MRQRTWVCAIALAAVLLCAAVAVHIVRAEAFMAEVGRAAGRIASQQLGTDVQIGAVEIRSLHELAIDDIVIYDKQTEEVLRADRARVTLRLLSLLSSPATSVDEILLTGVHAHLVQREDGSWNYA
;
A
#
# COMPACT_ATOMS: atom_id res chain seq x y z
N MET A 1 29.97 30.84 -32.45
CA MET A 1 29.26 29.56 -32.76
C MET A 1 29.36 28.53 -31.62
N ARG A 2 30.52 28.35 -30.97
CA ARG A 2 30.67 27.44 -29.81
C ARG A 2 29.71 27.71 -28.65
N GLN A 3 29.51 28.96 -28.21
CA GLN A 3 28.63 29.23 -27.04
C GLN A 3 27.16 28.80 -27.23
N ARG A 4 26.60 28.97 -28.43
CA ARG A 4 25.21 28.53 -28.73
C ARG A 4 25.04 27.02 -28.68
N THR A 5 26.05 26.25 -29.11
CA THR A 5 25.98 24.78 -29.06
C THR A 5 26.07 24.26 -27.63
N TRP A 6 26.84 24.90 -26.75
CA TRP A 6 26.89 24.54 -25.32
C TRP A 6 25.56 24.83 -24.61
N VAL A 7 24.92 25.97 -24.89
CA VAL A 7 23.60 26.29 -24.33
C VAL A 7 22.55 25.28 -24.78
N CYS A 8 22.53 24.91 -26.07
CA CYS A 8 21.62 23.88 -26.58
C CYS A 8 21.91 22.50 -25.97
N ALA A 9 23.18 22.13 -25.78
CA ALA A 9 23.55 20.86 -25.17
C ALA A 9 23.14 20.78 -23.69
N ILE A 10 23.31 21.87 -22.93
CA ILE A 10 22.89 21.95 -21.53
C ILE A 10 21.36 21.87 -21.42
N ALA A 11 20.63 22.59 -22.28
CA ALA A 11 19.18 22.54 -22.30
C ALA A 11 18.65 21.12 -22.61
N LEU A 12 19.26 20.44 -23.58
CA LEU A 12 18.91 19.06 -23.92
C LEU A 12 19.20 18.09 -22.77
N ALA A 13 20.36 18.22 -22.11
CA ALA A 13 20.72 17.40 -20.96
C ALA A 13 19.73 17.58 -19.79
N ALA A 14 19.29 18.82 -19.53
CA ALA A 14 18.29 19.11 -18.52
C ALA A 14 16.94 18.43 -18.83
N VAL A 15 16.47 18.49 -20.09
CA VAL A 15 15.23 17.84 -20.51
C VAL A 15 15.31 16.32 -20.33
N LEU A 16 16.42 15.71 -20.73
CA LEU A 16 16.62 14.26 -20.57
C LEU A 16 16.65 13.85 -19.09
N LEU A 17 17.26 14.67 -18.23
CA LEU A 17 17.27 14.44 -16.78
C LEU A 17 15.85 14.51 -16.21
N CYS A 18 15.06 15.53 -16.56
CA CYS A 18 13.66 15.65 -16.13
C CYS A 18 12.82 14.46 -16.60
N ALA A 19 12.98 14.01 -17.85
CA ALA A 19 12.28 12.86 -18.39
C ALA A 19 12.64 11.57 -17.65
N ALA A 20 13.93 11.35 -17.36
CA ALA A 20 14.39 10.20 -16.58
C ALA A 20 13.79 10.20 -15.17
N VAL A 21 13.78 11.35 -14.49
CA VAL A 21 13.16 11.52 -13.16
C VAL A 21 11.66 11.19 -13.22
N ALA A 22 10.93 11.72 -14.20
CA ALA A 22 9.51 11.45 -14.35
C ALA A 22 9.23 9.95 -14.57
N VAL A 23 10.02 9.28 -15.41
CA VAL A 23 9.90 7.82 -15.63
C VAL A 23 10.15 7.04 -14.35
N HIS A 24 11.13 7.44 -13.53
CA HIS A 24 11.39 6.80 -12.24
C HIS A 24 10.23 6.95 -11.26
N ILE A 25 9.60 8.13 -11.19
CA ILE A 25 8.45 8.38 -10.33
C ILE A 25 7.26 7.50 -10.75
N VAL A 26 6.90 7.50 -12.04
CA VAL A 26 5.78 6.69 -12.55
C VAL A 26 6.01 5.20 -12.32
N ARG A 27 7.25 4.72 -12.49
CA ARG A 27 7.58 3.31 -12.18
C ARG A 27 7.42 2.99 -10.70
N ALA A 28 7.78 3.92 -9.81
CA ALA A 28 7.59 3.74 -8.38
C ALA A 28 6.11 3.68 -8.02
N GLU A 29 5.27 4.57 -8.56
CA GLU A 29 3.82 4.55 -8.35
C GLU A 29 3.18 3.24 -8.83
N ALA A 30 3.52 2.81 -10.06
CA ALA A 30 3.01 1.56 -10.62
C ALA A 30 3.43 0.33 -9.80
N PHE A 31 4.66 0.33 -9.28
CA PHE A 31 5.16 -0.71 -8.39
C PHE A 31 4.39 -0.73 -7.06
N MET A 32 4.22 0.43 -6.41
CA MET A 32 3.47 0.52 -5.15
C MET A 32 2.00 0.12 -5.31
N ALA A 33 1.37 0.46 -6.43
CA ALA A 33 0.03 0.00 -6.76
C ALA A 33 -0.06 -1.53 -6.87
N GLU A 34 0.95 -2.19 -7.48
CA GLU A 34 0.99 -3.65 -7.53
C GLU A 34 1.24 -4.28 -6.17
N VAL A 35 2.05 -3.65 -5.31
CA VAL A 35 2.24 -4.08 -3.92
C VAL A 35 0.90 -4.03 -3.16
N GLY A 36 0.13 -2.96 -3.29
CA GLY A 36 -1.21 -2.84 -2.70
C GLY A 36 -2.15 -3.95 -3.16
N ARG A 37 -2.22 -4.21 -4.47
CA ARG A 37 -3.02 -5.33 -5.03
C ARG A 37 -2.55 -6.68 -4.52
N ALA A 38 -1.24 -6.91 -4.47
CA ALA A 38 -0.69 -8.16 -3.96
C ALA A 38 -1.02 -8.36 -2.47
N ALA A 39 -0.91 -7.31 -1.67
CA ALA A 39 -1.29 -7.33 -0.26
C ALA A 39 -2.79 -7.63 -0.09
N GLY A 40 -3.67 -7.00 -0.88
CA GLY A 40 -5.10 -7.28 -0.87
C GLY A 40 -5.42 -8.74 -1.22
N ARG A 41 -4.78 -9.28 -2.26
CA ARG A 41 -4.91 -10.71 -2.62
C ARG A 41 -4.47 -11.65 -1.49
N ILE A 42 -3.32 -11.37 -0.87
CA ILE A 42 -2.80 -12.19 0.23
C ILE A 42 -3.73 -12.11 1.43
N ALA A 43 -4.17 -10.91 1.81
CA ALA A 43 -5.11 -10.72 2.90
C ALA A 43 -6.43 -11.46 2.62
N SER A 44 -6.94 -11.35 1.39
CA SER A 44 -8.17 -12.05 0.99
C SER A 44 -8.06 -13.57 1.11
N GLN A 45 -6.91 -14.12 0.71
CA GLN A 45 -6.62 -15.55 0.86
C GLN A 45 -6.53 -15.98 2.32
N GLN A 46 -5.95 -15.14 3.19
CA GLN A 46 -5.81 -15.43 4.62
C GLN A 46 -7.14 -15.30 5.39
N LEU A 47 -7.94 -14.28 5.08
CA LEU A 47 -9.23 -14.05 5.74
C LEU A 47 -10.37 -14.87 5.13
N GLY A 48 -10.19 -15.44 3.93
CA GLY A 48 -11.24 -16.18 3.23
C GLY A 48 -12.41 -15.31 2.76
N THR A 49 -12.17 -14.00 2.64
CA THR A 49 -13.13 -12.99 2.17
C THR A 49 -12.41 -11.94 1.33
N ASP A 50 -13.13 -11.09 0.60
CA ASP A 50 -12.47 -10.04 -0.19
C ASP A 50 -11.89 -8.96 0.73
N VAL A 51 -10.65 -8.55 0.42
CA VAL A 51 -9.94 -7.49 1.12
C VAL A 51 -9.35 -6.55 0.08
N GLN A 52 -9.82 -5.31 0.10
CA GLN A 52 -9.32 -4.24 -0.74
C GLN A 52 -8.36 -3.36 0.04
N ILE A 53 -7.26 -3.01 -0.63
CA ILE A 53 -6.22 -2.13 -0.12
C ILE A 53 -6.00 -1.04 -1.16
N GLY A 54 -6.19 0.22 -0.77
CA GLY A 54 -6.01 1.36 -1.66
C GLY A 54 -4.55 1.64 -2.00
N ALA A 55 -3.81 2.18 -1.04
CA ALA A 55 -2.40 2.53 -1.24
C ALA A 55 -1.51 1.92 -0.16
N VAL A 56 -0.29 1.56 -0.54
CA VAL A 56 0.77 1.17 0.39
C VAL A 56 1.88 2.20 0.24
N GLU A 57 2.37 2.71 1.37
CA GLU A 57 3.43 3.69 1.44
C GLU A 57 4.50 3.23 2.43
N ILE A 58 5.77 3.32 2.04
CA ILE A 58 6.89 3.07 2.94
C ILE A 58 7.23 4.42 3.60
N ARG A 59 6.95 4.54 4.90
CA ARG A 59 7.23 5.75 5.67
C ARG A 59 8.69 5.80 6.11
N SER A 60 9.22 4.64 6.49
CA SER A 60 10.63 4.49 6.87
C SER A 60 11.10 3.05 6.63
N LEU A 61 12.35 2.75 6.97
CA LEU A 61 12.88 1.38 6.92
C LEU A 61 12.13 0.40 7.85
N HIS A 62 11.37 0.90 8.82
CA HIS A 62 10.69 0.11 9.84
C HIS A 62 9.20 0.47 9.97
N GLU A 63 8.66 1.27 9.06
CA GLU A 63 7.27 1.71 9.12
C GLU A 63 6.66 1.71 7.73
N LEU A 64 5.51 1.06 7.61
CA LEU A 64 4.66 1.09 6.43
C LEU A 64 3.29 1.67 6.81
N ALA A 65 2.74 2.46 5.92
CA ALA A 65 1.35 2.89 5.97
C ALA A 65 0.56 2.19 4.86
N ILE A 66 -0.64 1.76 5.19
CA ILE A 66 -1.62 1.22 4.26
C ILE A 66 -2.85 2.10 4.38
N ASP A 67 -3.25 2.72 3.29
CA ASP A 67 -4.40 3.62 3.25
C ASP A 67 -5.59 2.92 2.57
N ASP A 68 -6.79 3.24 3.05
CA ASP A 68 -8.08 2.77 2.54
C ASP A 68 -8.19 1.23 2.51
N ILE A 69 -8.39 0.65 3.69
CA ILE A 69 -8.55 -0.79 3.86
C ILE A 69 -10.03 -1.10 3.98
N VAL A 70 -10.53 -1.99 3.13
CA VAL A 70 -11.92 -2.46 3.19
C VAL A 70 -11.93 -3.99 3.23
N ILE A 71 -12.62 -4.54 4.22
CA ILE A 71 -12.85 -5.97 4.38
C ILE A 71 -14.34 -6.21 4.15
N TYR A 72 -14.64 -7.12 3.23
CA TYR A 72 -15.99 -7.51 2.89
C TYR A 72 -16.38 -8.79 3.64
N ASP A 73 -17.67 -9.10 3.70
CA ASP A 73 -18.13 -10.43 4.01
C ASP A 73 -18.21 -11.33 2.76
N LYS A 74 -18.60 -12.58 2.97
CA LYS A 74 -18.81 -13.57 1.89
C LYS A 74 -19.96 -13.21 0.95
N GLN A 75 -20.80 -12.24 1.32
CA GLN A 75 -21.91 -11.72 0.52
C GLN A 75 -21.55 -10.39 -0.16
N THR A 76 -20.27 -10.01 -0.15
CA THR A 76 -19.72 -8.79 -0.76
C THR A 76 -20.20 -7.48 -0.13
N GLU A 77 -20.67 -7.53 1.13
CA GLU A 77 -21.03 -6.34 1.90
C GLU A 77 -19.84 -5.87 2.76
N GLU A 78 -19.64 -4.56 2.89
CA GLU A 78 -18.56 -3.99 3.71
C GLU A 78 -18.78 -4.31 5.19
N VAL A 79 -17.82 -5.00 5.81
CA VAL A 79 -17.83 -5.34 7.24
C VAL A 79 -16.96 -4.37 8.02
N LEU A 80 -15.78 -4.06 7.49
CA LEU A 80 -14.82 -3.19 8.14
C LEU A 80 -14.16 -2.29 7.11
N ARG A 81 -14.12 -1.00 7.41
CA ARG A 81 -13.32 -0.01 6.72
C ARG A 81 -12.35 0.64 7.71
N ALA A 82 -11.12 0.86 7.30
CA ALA A 82 -10.16 1.65 8.04
C ALA A 82 -9.49 2.65 7.10
N ASP A 83 -9.47 3.93 7.50
CA ASP A 83 -8.83 4.97 6.70
C ASP A 83 -7.34 4.70 6.53
N ARG A 84 -6.68 4.22 7.60
CA ARG A 84 -5.25 3.90 7.58
C ARG A 84 -4.88 2.83 8.59
N ALA A 85 -3.96 1.94 8.18
CA ALA A 85 -3.15 1.11 9.05
C ALA A 85 -1.69 1.57 9.04
N ARG A 86 -1.11 1.79 10.22
CA ARG A 86 0.34 1.95 10.38
C ARG A 86 0.91 0.65 10.92
N VAL A 87 1.87 0.08 10.20
CA VAL A 87 2.57 -1.15 10.56
C VAL A 87 4.01 -0.81 10.91
N THR A 88 4.35 -0.98 12.18
CA THR A 88 5.71 -0.82 12.69
C THR A 88 6.41 -2.18 12.69
N LEU A 89 7.67 -2.21 12.26
CA LEU A 89 8.47 -3.41 12.14
C LEU A 89 9.72 -3.32 13.04
N ARG A 90 10.13 -4.45 13.62
CA ARG A 90 11.43 -4.57 14.28
C ARG A 90 12.51 -4.82 13.22
N LEU A 91 13.32 -3.80 12.94
CA LEU A 91 14.42 -3.82 11.95
C LEU A 91 15.33 -5.06 12.03
N LEU A 92 15.77 -5.42 13.23
CA LEU A 92 16.68 -6.55 13.42
C LEU A 92 16.00 -7.90 13.11
N SER A 93 14.71 -8.00 13.40
CA SER A 93 13.91 -9.18 13.09
C SER A 93 13.65 -9.33 11.60
N LEU A 94 13.54 -8.21 10.84
CA LEU A 94 13.30 -8.24 9.39
C LEU A 94 14.39 -8.96 8.62
N LEU A 95 15.63 -8.85 9.09
CA LEU A 95 16.79 -9.52 8.52
C LEU A 95 16.74 -11.05 8.72
N SER A 96 15.95 -11.52 9.69
CA SER A 96 15.89 -12.94 10.08
C SER A 96 14.62 -13.61 9.57
N SER A 97 13.46 -13.03 9.84
CA SER A 97 12.16 -13.54 9.40
C SER A 97 11.15 -12.38 9.24
N PRO A 98 10.81 -12.00 7.98
CA PRO A 98 9.92 -10.88 7.72
C PRO A 98 8.54 -10.99 8.41
N ALA A 99 8.01 -12.22 8.52
CA ALA A 99 6.66 -12.45 9.05
C ALA A 99 6.57 -12.22 10.57
N THR A 100 7.63 -12.51 11.34
CA THR A 100 7.67 -12.29 12.80
C THR A 100 8.21 -10.92 13.20
N SER A 101 8.43 -10.06 12.21
CA SER A 101 9.02 -8.74 12.39
C SER A 101 8.01 -7.65 12.68
N VAL A 102 6.71 -7.94 12.55
CA VAL A 102 5.66 -7.00 12.93
C VAL A 102 5.76 -6.73 14.44
N ASP A 103 5.92 -5.45 14.78
CA ASP A 103 5.97 -4.95 16.15
C ASP A 103 4.59 -4.48 16.60
N GLU A 104 3.99 -3.60 15.80
CA GLU A 104 2.71 -2.96 16.09
C GLU A 104 1.92 -2.77 14.80
N ILE A 105 0.60 -2.94 14.88
CA ILE A 105 -0.35 -2.49 13.86
C ILE A 105 -1.34 -1.54 14.53
N LEU A 106 -1.35 -0.29 14.08
CA LEU A 106 -2.29 0.73 14.54
C LEU A 106 -3.29 1.04 13.42
N LEU A 107 -4.57 0.80 13.68
CA LEU A 107 -5.66 1.20 12.78
C LEU A 107 -6.27 2.53 13.22
N THR A 108 -6.48 3.43 12.28
CA THR A 108 -7.10 4.74 12.50
C THR A 108 -8.29 4.93 11.55
N GLY A 109 -9.35 5.59 12.04
CA GLY A 109 -10.57 5.78 11.26
C GLY A 109 -11.32 4.48 10.99
N VAL A 110 -11.40 3.60 12.00
CA VAL A 110 -12.07 2.30 11.86
C VAL A 110 -13.58 2.49 11.94
N HIS A 111 -14.25 2.02 10.91
CA HIS A 111 -15.71 1.88 10.83
C HIS A 111 -16.03 0.41 10.64
N ALA A 112 -16.79 -0.17 11.55
CA ALA A 112 -17.23 -1.56 11.46
C ALA A 112 -18.75 -1.63 11.42
N HIS A 113 -19.29 -2.38 10.47
CA HIS A 113 -20.70 -2.68 10.36
C HIS A 113 -20.89 -4.15 10.73
N LEU A 114 -21.20 -4.40 12.00
CA LEU A 114 -21.37 -5.76 12.53
C LEU A 114 -22.85 -6.08 12.63
N VAL A 115 -23.30 -7.05 11.83
CA VAL A 115 -24.69 -7.46 11.77
C VAL A 115 -24.79 -8.96 12.01
N GLN A 116 -25.79 -9.34 12.81
CA GLN A 116 -26.19 -10.73 12.93
C GLN A 116 -27.20 -11.05 11.83
N ARG A 117 -26.88 -12.06 11.02
CA ARG A 117 -27.73 -12.53 9.92
C ARG A 117 -28.92 -13.32 10.47
N GLU A 118 -29.91 -13.54 9.61
CA GLU A 118 -31.13 -14.29 9.95
C GLU A 118 -30.85 -15.75 10.40
N ASP A 119 -29.75 -16.33 9.93
CA ASP A 119 -29.29 -17.67 10.32
C ASP A 119 -28.54 -17.69 11.67
N GLY A 120 -28.42 -16.53 12.34
CA GLY A 120 -27.75 -16.37 13.62
C GLY A 120 -26.23 -16.19 13.51
N SER A 121 -25.64 -16.31 12.32
CA SER A 121 -24.21 -16.03 12.07
C SER A 121 -23.92 -14.53 12.04
N TRP A 122 -22.68 -14.15 12.32
CA TRP A 122 -22.24 -12.76 12.16
C TRP A 122 -21.61 -12.54 10.78
N ASN A 123 -21.72 -11.32 10.26
CA ASN A 123 -21.15 -10.99 8.96
C ASN A 123 -19.61 -11.02 8.89
N TYR A 124 -18.92 -11.03 10.03
CA TYR A 124 -17.46 -11.18 10.11
C TYR A 124 -16.95 -12.63 10.24
N ALA A 125 -17.84 -13.64 10.24
CA ALA A 125 -17.52 -15.06 10.48
C ALA A 125 -17.60 -15.97 9.23
#